data_AF-A0AAN9AYI6-F1
#
_entry.id   AF-A0AAN9AYI6-F1
#
_cell.length_a   1.000
_cell.length_b   1.000
_cell.length_c   1.000
_cell.angle_alpha   90.00
_cell.angle_beta   90.00
_cell.angle_gamma   90.00
#
_symmetry.space_group_name_H-M   'P 1'
#
loop_
_entity.id
_entity.type
_entity.pdbx_description
1 polymer ?
#
loop_
_entity_poly.entity_id
_entity_poly.type
_entity_poly.pdbx_seq_one_letter_code
_entity_poly.pdbx_strand_id
1 'polypeptide(L)'
;MRVMLTLALVALCAIFLAQAASYNLTDGGWTDWSRWKTTTMCTVLCGGGVKNETRDRSCTNPEPSKGGSACVGEDRTERTVNCNTKECGDLCPEGEDTYIAVCNPRYFYQCQQGQEGVVSTKAFLKKCPEETVWNQTSTTCVHKPSGDTTPPLAPEPETAPTCTEGASRADPDDCTYYLQCVNGSEMKRPCPAGTKFDNALGYCNHANHVDC
;
A
#
# COMPACT_ATOMS: atom_id res chain seq x y z
N MET A 1 -69.38 -39.53 -1.19
CA MET A 1 -68.67 -38.42 -1.87
C MET A 1 -68.33 -37.25 -0.96
N ARG A 2 -69.22 -36.76 -0.08
CA ARG A 2 -68.95 -35.60 0.81
C ARG A 2 -67.82 -35.81 1.84
N VAL A 3 -67.69 -37.01 2.40
CA VAL A 3 -66.64 -37.34 3.41
C VAL A 3 -65.24 -37.45 2.79
N MET A 4 -65.15 -37.92 1.54
CA MET A 4 -63.88 -38.02 0.79
C MET A 4 -63.33 -36.64 0.40
N LEU A 5 -64.22 -35.69 0.09
CA LEU A 5 -63.85 -34.31 -0.27
C LEU A 5 -63.34 -33.52 0.94
N THR A 6 -63.94 -33.72 2.12
CA THR A 6 -63.48 -33.11 3.38
C THR A 6 -62.14 -33.67 3.84
N LEU A 7 -61.90 -34.97 3.69
CA LEU A 7 -60.59 -35.59 3.98
C LEU A 7 -59.50 -35.08 3.01
N ALA A 8 -59.81 -34.91 1.73
CA ALA A 8 -58.89 -34.36 0.74
C ALA A 8 -58.54 -32.88 1.01
N LEU A 9 -59.51 -32.05 1.41
CA LEU A 9 -59.27 -30.64 1.77
C LEU A 9 -58.46 -30.49 3.06
N VAL A 10 -58.69 -31.34 4.06
CA VAL A 10 -57.91 -31.37 5.32
C VAL A 10 -56.48 -31.85 5.06
N ALA A 11 -56.29 -32.85 4.19
CA ALA A 11 -54.97 -33.32 3.77
C ALA A 11 -54.20 -32.25 2.97
N LEU A 12 -54.84 -31.54 2.05
CA LEU A 12 -54.22 -30.41 1.31
C LEU A 12 -53.89 -29.24 2.24
N CYS A 13 -54.73 -28.96 3.24
CA CYS A 13 -54.45 -27.96 4.28
C CYS A 13 -53.25 -28.36 5.15
N ALA A 14 -53.16 -29.63 5.56
CA ALA A 14 -52.00 -30.15 6.29
C ALA A 14 -50.72 -30.16 5.44
N ILE A 15 -50.80 -30.36 4.11
CA ILE A 15 -49.66 -30.26 3.18
C ILE A 15 -49.22 -28.80 3.00
N PHE A 16 -50.15 -27.85 2.89
CA PHE A 16 -49.85 -26.41 2.86
C PHE A 16 -49.29 -25.90 4.20
N LEU A 17 -49.78 -26.42 5.34
CA LEU A 17 -49.25 -26.10 6.67
C LEU A 17 -47.90 -26.80 6.94
N ALA A 18 -47.65 -27.98 6.36
CA ALA A 18 -46.35 -28.66 6.44
C ALA A 18 -45.27 -28.02 5.53
N GLN A 19 -45.67 -27.26 4.51
CA GLN A 19 -44.76 -26.42 3.72
C GLN A 19 -44.35 -25.12 4.43
N ALA A 20 -44.93 -24.84 5.61
CA ALA A 20 -44.48 -23.76 6.49
C ALA A 20 -43.38 -24.19 7.49
N ALA A 21 -42.89 -25.43 7.41
CA ALA A 21 -41.77 -25.88 8.22
C ALA A 21 -40.41 -25.54 7.56
N SER A 22 -39.63 -24.71 8.27
CA SER A 22 -38.23 -24.31 8.02
C SER A 22 -37.96 -23.25 6.93
N TYR A 23 -38.45 -22.03 7.16
CA TYR A 23 -37.75 -20.87 6.63
C TYR A 23 -36.61 -20.48 7.59
N ASN A 24 -35.44 -21.13 7.50
CA ASN A 24 -34.31 -20.76 8.36
C ASN A 24 -33.79 -19.36 7.98
N LEU A 25 -33.94 -18.42 8.91
CA LEU A 25 -33.23 -17.14 8.93
C LEU A 25 -31.75 -17.45 9.19
N THR A 26 -30.88 -17.00 8.30
CA THR A 26 -29.43 -17.20 8.44
C THR A 26 -28.76 -15.85 8.40
N ASP A 27 -28.10 -15.46 9.48
CA ASP A 27 -27.23 -14.29 9.49
C ASP A 27 -25.94 -14.57 8.70
N GLY A 28 -25.42 -13.54 8.05
CA GLY A 28 -24.18 -13.64 7.29
C GLY A 28 -22.96 -13.89 8.16
N GLY A 29 -22.07 -14.76 7.69
CA GLY A 29 -20.76 -15.01 8.30
C GLY A 29 -19.61 -14.69 7.36
N TRP A 30 -18.53 -14.17 7.93
CA TRP A 30 -17.31 -13.88 7.19
C TRP A 30 -16.59 -15.17 6.77
N THR A 31 -16.07 -15.20 5.56
CA THR A 31 -15.00 -16.14 5.19
C THR A 31 -13.73 -15.78 5.95
N ASP A 32 -12.78 -16.72 5.99
CA ASP A 32 -11.40 -16.39 6.33
C ASP A 32 -10.86 -15.30 5.39
N TRP A 33 -9.92 -14.52 5.90
CA TRP A 33 -9.19 -13.55 5.09
C TRP A 33 -8.37 -14.23 4.00
N SER A 34 -8.35 -13.62 2.81
CA SER A 34 -7.41 -14.00 1.76
C SER A 34 -5.97 -13.83 2.22
N ARG A 35 -5.04 -14.48 1.50
CA ARG A 35 -3.62 -14.12 1.61
C ARG A 35 -3.43 -12.66 1.22
N TRP A 36 -2.42 -12.03 1.82
CA TRP A 36 -1.97 -10.70 1.44
C TRP A 36 -1.47 -10.69 0.00
N LYS A 37 -1.90 -9.70 -0.77
CA LYS A 37 -1.53 -9.47 -2.17
C LYS A 37 -0.77 -8.15 -2.25
N THR A 38 0.41 -8.18 -2.87
CA THR A 38 1.19 -6.98 -3.13
C THR A 38 0.45 -6.05 -4.10
N THR A 39 0.24 -4.79 -3.73
CA THR A 39 -0.39 -3.76 -4.58
C THR A 39 0.61 -2.82 -5.21
N THR A 40 1.77 -2.61 -4.57
CA THR A 40 2.86 -1.78 -5.11
C THR A 40 4.18 -2.55 -5.14
N MET A 41 5.03 -2.23 -6.09
CA MET A 41 6.44 -2.64 -6.01
C MET A 41 7.11 -2.01 -4.80
N CYS A 42 8.24 -2.58 -4.37
CA CYS A 42 9.04 -1.97 -3.32
C CYS A 42 9.54 -0.60 -3.74
N THR A 43 9.52 0.38 -2.82
CA THR A 43 10.00 1.75 -3.12
C THR A 43 11.48 1.82 -3.49
N VAL A 44 12.28 0.85 -3.06
CA VAL A 44 13.72 0.73 -3.38
C VAL A 44 14.06 -0.69 -3.81
N LEU A 45 15.21 -0.86 -4.47
CA LEU A 45 15.76 -2.18 -4.81
C LEU A 45 16.60 -2.80 -3.67
N CYS A 46 17.13 -1.97 -2.78
CA CYS A 46 17.98 -2.34 -1.64
C CYS A 46 18.00 -1.19 -0.61
N GLY A 47 18.56 -1.42 0.58
CA GLY A 47 18.70 -0.43 1.64
C GLY A 47 17.43 -0.20 2.47
N GLY A 48 16.41 -1.04 2.29
CA GLY A 48 15.14 -0.96 3.01
C GLY A 48 14.16 0.03 2.41
N GLY A 49 13.07 -0.49 1.85
CA GLY A 49 11.93 0.30 1.41
C GLY A 49 10.63 -0.30 1.89
N VAL A 50 9.52 0.19 1.33
CA VAL A 50 8.18 -0.22 1.71
C VAL A 50 7.38 -0.65 0.49
N LYS A 51 6.43 -1.56 0.70
CA LYS A 51 5.41 -1.94 -0.28
C LYS A 51 4.06 -2.03 0.40
N ASN A 52 3.00 -1.79 -0.35
CA ASN A 52 1.65 -1.96 0.13
C ASN A 52 1.11 -3.34 -0.23
N GLU A 53 0.32 -3.90 0.67
CA GLU A 53 -0.37 -5.17 0.49
C GLU A 53 -1.84 -5.03 0.91
N THR A 54 -2.72 -5.75 0.22
CA THR A 54 -4.15 -5.81 0.54
C THR A 54 -4.60 -7.25 0.74
N ARG A 55 -5.69 -7.43 1.48
CA ARG A 55 -6.41 -8.71 1.58
C ARG A 55 -7.89 -8.45 1.69
N ASP A 56 -8.66 -9.44 1.29
CA ASP A 56 -10.12 -9.38 1.18
C ASP A 56 -10.76 -10.56 1.92
N ARG A 57 -12.00 -10.41 2.34
CA ARG A 57 -12.89 -11.49 2.81
C ARG A 57 -14.30 -11.25 2.29
N SER A 58 -15.17 -12.24 2.34
CA SER A 58 -16.55 -12.13 1.85
C SER A 58 -17.56 -12.61 2.88
N CYS A 59 -18.76 -12.02 2.86
CA CYS A 59 -19.85 -12.39 3.78
C CYS A 59 -20.68 -13.56 3.21
N THR A 60 -20.05 -14.72 3.06
CA THR A 60 -20.63 -15.89 2.38
C THR A 60 -20.50 -17.18 3.16
N ASN A 61 -20.01 -17.14 4.40
CA ASN A 61 -19.80 -18.33 5.23
C ASN A 61 -20.48 -18.20 6.61
N PRO A 62 -21.83 -18.30 6.68
CA PRO A 62 -22.78 -18.53 5.58
C PRO A 62 -23.25 -17.23 4.89
N GLU A 63 -23.92 -17.35 3.75
CA GLU A 63 -24.60 -16.20 3.10
C GLU A 63 -25.86 -15.80 3.90
N PRO A 64 -26.10 -14.48 4.10
CA PRO A 64 -27.33 -14.02 4.73
C PRO A 64 -28.56 -14.41 3.91
N SER A 65 -29.60 -14.93 4.57
CA SER A 65 -30.84 -15.29 3.88
C SER A 65 -32.08 -15.00 4.72
N LYS A 66 -33.21 -14.78 4.03
CA LYS A 66 -34.55 -14.60 4.62
C LYS A 66 -34.65 -13.45 5.63
N GLY A 67 -33.90 -12.38 5.40
CA GLY A 67 -33.84 -11.20 6.26
C GLY A 67 -32.74 -11.27 7.33
N GLY A 68 -31.84 -12.25 7.25
CA GLY A 68 -30.67 -12.33 8.13
C GLY A 68 -29.73 -11.16 7.97
N SER A 69 -29.00 -10.86 9.04
CA SER A 69 -28.13 -9.70 9.15
C SER A 69 -26.91 -9.81 8.24
N ALA A 70 -26.50 -8.69 7.66
CA ALA A 70 -25.21 -8.62 6.96
C ALA A 70 -24.05 -8.69 7.95
N CYS A 71 -22.89 -9.13 7.48
CA CYS A 71 -21.69 -9.14 8.30
C CYS A 71 -21.27 -7.73 8.69
N VAL A 72 -20.88 -7.55 9.95
CA VAL A 72 -20.39 -6.26 10.48
C VAL A 72 -18.86 -6.20 10.38
N GLY A 73 -18.34 -5.08 9.89
CA GLY A 73 -16.91 -4.78 9.75
C GLY A 73 -16.45 -4.67 8.29
N GLU A 74 -15.14 -4.46 8.11
CA GLU A 74 -14.53 -4.24 6.79
C GLU A 74 -14.34 -5.56 6.02
N ASP A 75 -14.57 -5.51 4.70
CA ASP A 75 -14.35 -6.61 3.75
C ASP A 75 -12.96 -6.57 3.09
N ARG A 76 -12.26 -5.44 3.20
CA ARG A 76 -10.89 -5.22 2.70
C ARG A 76 -10.05 -4.48 3.73
N THR A 77 -8.78 -4.90 3.87
CA THR A 77 -7.78 -4.20 4.68
C THR A 77 -6.49 -4.02 3.90
N GLU A 78 -5.75 -2.95 4.18
CA GLU A 78 -4.42 -2.69 3.63
C GLU A 78 -3.34 -2.65 4.72
N ARG A 79 -2.09 -2.88 4.32
CA ARG A 79 -0.92 -2.67 5.17
C ARG A 79 0.28 -2.23 4.34
N THR A 80 1.17 -1.50 5.00
CA THR A 80 2.51 -1.20 4.49
C THR A 80 3.52 -2.12 5.17
N VAL A 81 4.38 -2.78 4.40
CA VAL A 81 5.41 -3.69 4.93
C VAL A 81 6.77 -3.36 4.35
N ASN A 82 7.81 -3.61 5.12
CA ASN A 82 9.18 -3.43 4.67
C ASN A 82 9.55 -4.45 3.59
N CYS A 83 10.36 -4.02 2.64
CA CYS A 83 10.89 -4.82 1.54
C CYS A 83 12.32 -4.39 1.23
N ASN A 84 13.07 -5.27 0.57
CA ASN A 84 14.43 -5.00 0.10
C ASN A 84 15.37 -4.44 1.19
N THR A 85 15.30 -5.02 2.38
CA THR A 85 16.04 -4.60 3.59
C THR A 85 17.53 -4.99 3.58
N LYS A 86 18.03 -5.57 2.49
CA LYS A 86 19.46 -5.88 2.35
C LYS A 86 20.22 -4.63 1.96
N GLU A 87 21.40 -4.45 2.54
CA GLU A 87 22.35 -3.39 2.18
C GLU A 87 22.60 -3.38 0.66
N CYS A 88 22.71 -2.19 0.06
CA CYS A 88 22.95 -2.04 -1.38
C CYS A 88 24.38 -2.47 -1.80
N GLY A 89 25.27 -2.71 -0.84
CA GLY A 89 26.69 -2.96 -1.04
C GLY A 89 27.07 -4.30 -1.69
N ASP A 90 26.11 -5.18 -1.97
CA ASP A 90 26.37 -6.56 -2.44
C ASP A 90 25.79 -6.86 -3.84
N LEU A 91 25.29 -5.86 -4.59
CA LEU A 91 24.46 -6.10 -5.78
C LEU A 91 25.14 -5.90 -7.15
N CYS A 92 26.43 -5.56 -7.26
CA CYS A 92 27.05 -5.51 -8.59
C CYS A 92 27.12 -6.94 -9.17
N PRO A 93 26.34 -7.29 -10.22
CA PRO A 93 26.43 -8.59 -10.87
C PRO A 93 27.81 -8.72 -11.52
N GLU A 94 28.41 -9.90 -11.49
CA GLU A 94 29.72 -10.13 -12.09
C GLU A 94 29.71 -9.76 -13.58
N GLY A 95 30.53 -8.79 -13.97
CA GLY A 95 30.86 -8.54 -15.38
C GLY A 95 30.09 -7.45 -16.12
N GLU A 96 29.28 -6.63 -15.45
CA GLU A 96 28.54 -5.53 -16.11
C GLU A 96 28.64 -4.19 -15.36
N ASP A 97 28.79 -3.09 -16.11
CA ASP A 97 28.65 -1.72 -15.59
C ASP A 97 27.16 -1.46 -15.30
N THR A 98 26.64 -2.04 -14.22
CA THR A 98 25.24 -1.89 -13.84
C THR A 98 25.02 -0.58 -13.09
N TYR A 99 23.94 0.12 -13.43
CA TYR A 99 23.47 1.29 -12.71
C TYR A 99 22.22 0.95 -11.91
N ILE A 100 22.20 1.26 -10.61
CA ILE A 100 21.08 0.96 -9.72
C ILE A 100 20.46 2.29 -9.29
N ALA A 101 19.17 2.48 -9.56
CA ALA A 101 18.47 3.67 -9.10
C ALA A 101 18.23 3.64 -7.60
N VAL A 102 18.34 4.81 -6.98
CA VAL A 102 17.98 5.04 -5.58
C VAL A 102 16.72 5.89 -5.48
N CYS A 103 16.05 5.83 -4.32
CA CYS A 103 14.81 6.56 -4.05
C CYS A 103 14.92 8.06 -4.32
N ASN A 104 16.10 8.66 -4.11
CA ASN A 104 16.33 10.04 -4.47
C ASN A 104 16.69 10.10 -5.97
N PRO A 105 15.82 10.66 -6.82
CA PRO A 105 16.08 10.70 -8.26
C PRO A 105 17.28 11.59 -8.61
N ARG A 106 17.83 12.37 -7.67
CA ARG A 106 19.11 13.07 -7.86
C ARG A 106 20.33 12.18 -7.64
N TYR A 107 20.18 10.93 -7.24
CA TYR A 107 21.29 10.02 -7.00
C TYR A 107 21.07 8.70 -7.75
N PHE A 108 22.15 7.98 -7.97
CA PHE A 108 22.16 6.64 -8.55
C PHE A 108 23.43 5.91 -8.09
N TYR A 109 23.40 4.60 -8.02
CA TYR A 109 24.62 3.82 -7.84
C TYR A 109 25.21 3.48 -9.21
N GLN A 110 26.53 3.62 -9.32
CA GLN A 110 27.32 3.13 -10.45
C GLN A 110 28.27 2.05 -9.94
N CYS A 111 28.19 0.86 -10.52
CA CYS A 111 29.27 -0.13 -10.39
C CYS A 111 30.47 0.39 -11.19
N GLN A 112 31.65 0.50 -10.56
CA GLN A 112 32.90 0.83 -11.26
C GLN A 112 33.81 -0.39 -11.18
N GLN A 113 34.48 -0.79 -12.27
CA GLN A 113 35.53 -1.80 -12.20
C GLN A 113 36.61 -1.37 -11.20
N GLY A 114 37.03 -2.30 -10.32
CA GLY A 114 38.18 -2.09 -9.46
C GLY A 114 39.44 -1.95 -10.32
N GLN A 115 40.53 -1.44 -9.73
CA GLN A 115 41.85 -1.44 -10.37
C GLN A 115 42.16 -2.82 -10.99
N GLU A 116 42.87 -2.83 -12.12
CA GLU A 116 43.17 -4.02 -12.94
C GLU A 116 43.27 -5.32 -12.12
N GLY A 117 42.33 -6.24 -12.34
CA GLY A 117 42.31 -7.56 -11.71
C GLY A 117 41.42 -7.70 -10.46
N VAL A 118 40.71 -6.65 -10.04
CA VAL A 118 39.73 -6.73 -8.94
C VAL A 118 38.30 -6.61 -9.48
N VAL A 119 37.55 -7.71 -9.43
CA VAL A 119 36.09 -7.72 -9.65
C VAL A 119 35.46 -6.81 -8.60
N SER A 120 34.99 -5.64 -9.01
CA SER A 120 34.34 -4.72 -8.09
C SER A 120 32.92 -5.19 -7.80
N THR A 121 32.71 -5.66 -6.58
CA THR A 121 31.39 -5.92 -6.02
C THR A 121 30.73 -4.66 -5.46
N LYS A 122 31.38 -3.50 -5.58
CA LYS A 122 31.04 -2.29 -4.83
C LYS A 122 30.34 -1.25 -5.70
N ALA A 123 29.11 -0.95 -5.32
CA ALA A 123 28.33 0.14 -5.87
C ALA A 123 28.77 1.50 -5.28
N PHE A 124 29.00 2.51 -6.14
CA PHE A 124 29.34 3.87 -5.73
C PHE A 124 28.15 4.80 -5.90
N LEU A 125 27.74 5.49 -4.84
CA LEU A 125 26.69 6.50 -4.93
C LEU A 125 27.20 7.70 -5.74
N LYS A 126 26.47 8.05 -6.79
CA LYS A 126 26.68 9.19 -7.67
C LYS A 126 25.48 10.13 -7.58
N LYS A 127 25.73 11.41 -7.83
CA LYS A 127 24.71 12.46 -7.87
C LYS A 127 24.55 12.96 -9.30
N CYS A 128 23.32 13.09 -9.76
CA CYS A 128 23.00 13.73 -11.03
C CYS A 128 23.35 15.23 -11.00
N PRO A 129 23.73 15.82 -12.15
CA PRO A 129 23.87 17.25 -12.32
C PRO A 129 22.63 18.04 -11.84
N GLU A 130 22.80 19.33 -11.57
CA GLU A 130 21.68 20.20 -11.19
C GLU A 130 20.57 20.18 -12.23
N GLU A 131 19.31 20.29 -11.78
CA GLU A 131 18.11 20.21 -12.63
C GLU A 131 17.91 18.91 -13.43
N THR A 132 18.65 17.85 -13.11
CA THR A 132 18.50 16.52 -13.73
C THR A 132 18.15 15.45 -12.70
N VAL A 133 17.50 14.38 -13.18
CA VAL A 133 17.06 13.21 -12.43
C VAL A 133 17.47 11.93 -13.15
N TRP A 134 17.84 10.91 -12.40
CA TRP A 134 18.24 9.61 -12.92
C TRP A 134 17.06 8.91 -13.60
N ASN A 135 17.25 8.53 -14.86
CA ASN A 135 16.31 7.72 -15.62
C ASN A 135 16.84 6.28 -15.71
N GLN A 136 16.06 5.33 -15.18
CA GLN A 136 16.40 3.91 -15.17
C GLN A 136 16.42 3.28 -16.56
N THR A 137 15.55 3.73 -17.46
CA THR A 137 15.41 3.18 -18.81
C THR A 137 16.56 3.60 -19.71
N SER A 138 16.95 4.88 -19.65
CA SER A 138 18.05 5.42 -20.44
C SER A 138 19.40 5.37 -19.72
N THR A 139 19.44 4.81 -18.50
CA THR A 139 20.62 4.73 -17.62
C THR A 139 21.45 6.03 -17.59
N THR A 140 20.75 7.17 -17.52
CA THR A 140 21.34 8.51 -17.65
C THR A 140 20.55 9.53 -16.85
N CYS A 141 21.20 10.62 -16.43
CA CYS A 141 20.50 11.75 -15.82
C CYS A 141 19.83 12.57 -16.93
N VAL A 142 18.51 12.72 -16.85
CA VAL A 142 17.68 13.49 -17.79
C VAL A 142 17.08 14.71 -17.09
N HIS A 143 16.79 15.77 -17.82
CA HIS A 143 16.03 16.89 -17.25
C HIS A 143 14.64 16.41 -16.83
N LYS A 144 14.13 16.96 -15.71
CA LYS A 144 12.74 16.74 -15.35
C LYS A 144 11.88 17.21 -16.52
N PRO A 145 10.86 16.43 -16.95
CA PRO A 145 9.92 16.94 -17.93
C PRO A 145 9.31 18.21 -17.34
N SER A 146 9.56 19.34 -18.00
CA SER A 146 8.95 20.62 -17.67
C SER A 146 7.45 20.46 -17.83
N GLY A 147 6.77 20.08 -16.75
CA GLY A 147 5.32 20.12 -16.66
C GLY A 147 4.89 21.58 -16.56
N ASP A 148 5.03 22.33 -17.66
CA ASP A 148 4.41 23.63 -17.82
C ASP A 148 3.31 23.53 -18.87
N THR A 149 2.17 23.01 -18.43
CA THR A 149 0.87 23.45 -18.92
C THR A 149 0.00 23.66 -17.70
N THR A 150 0.27 24.75 -16.98
CA THR A 150 -0.60 25.23 -15.90
C THR A 150 -1.99 25.51 -16.50
N PRO A 151 -3.06 24.76 -16.16
CA PRO A 151 -4.41 25.10 -16.59
C PRO A 151 -4.86 26.41 -15.90
N PRO A 152 -5.79 27.19 -16.48
CA PRO A 152 -6.26 28.43 -15.87
C PRO A 152 -6.79 28.16 -14.46
N LEU A 153 -6.33 28.97 -13.49
CA LEU A 153 -6.78 28.96 -12.11
C LEU A 153 -8.31 29.02 -12.05
N ALA A 154 -8.93 27.92 -11.62
CA ALA A 154 -10.33 27.89 -11.22
C ALA A 154 -10.51 28.72 -9.93
N PRO A 155 -11.69 29.34 -9.72
CA PRO A 155 -11.93 30.15 -8.54
C PRO A 155 -11.82 29.31 -7.27
N GLU A 156 -11.11 29.86 -6.31
CA GLU A 156 -10.73 29.29 -5.00
C GLU A 156 -11.96 28.80 -4.22
N PRO A 157 -12.00 27.52 -3.78
CA PRO A 157 -12.99 27.07 -2.82
C PRO A 157 -12.57 27.42 -1.39
N GLU A 158 -13.50 27.97 -0.61
CA GLU A 158 -13.34 28.59 0.72
C GLU A 158 -12.90 27.66 1.87
N THR A 159 -12.24 26.53 1.61
CA THR A 159 -11.57 25.76 2.66
C THR A 159 -10.27 25.21 2.11
N ALA A 160 -9.20 25.98 2.27
CA ALA A 160 -7.84 25.54 1.98
C ALA A 160 -7.54 24.24 2.76
N PRO A 161 -6.98 23.19 2.11
CA PRO A 161 -6.51 22.02 2.82
C PRO A 161 -5.38 22.43 3.79
N THR A 162 -5.38 21.89 5.00
CA THR A 162 -4.38 22.21 6.03
C THR A 162 -2.95 21.80 5.68
N CYS A 163 -2.81 20.93 4.68
CA CYS A 163 -1.53 20.42 4.22
C CYS A 163 -1.56 20.16 2.70
N THR A 164 -0.37 20.12 2.10
CA THR A 164 -0.19 19.74 0.70
C THR A 164 -0.31 18.23 0.57
N GLU A 165 -1.20 17.73 -0.30
CA GLU A 165 -1.44 16.30 -0.47
C GLU A 165 -0.13 15.52 -0.73
N GLY A 166 0.10 14.46 0.04
CA GLY A 166 1.31 13.64 -0.04
C GLY A 166 2.55 14.21 0.66
N ALA A 167 2.51 15.44 1.18
CA ALA A 167 3.61 15.97 2.00
C ALA A 167 3.73 15.19 3.32
N SER A 168 4.97 15.00 3.77
CA SER A 168 5.30 14.30 5.01
C SER A 168 6.31 15.08 5.85
N ARG A 169 6.13 15.09 7.17
CA ARG A 169 7.04 15.71 8.14
C ARG A 169 7.14 14.86 9.42
N ALA A 170 8.22 15.01 10.16
CA ALA A 170 8.37 14.38 11.47
C ALA A 170 7.26 14.88 12.41
N ASP A 171 6.76 14.00 13.26
CA ASP A 171 5.92 14.42 14.36
C ASP A 171 6.76 15.24 15.35
N PRO A 172 6.31 16.44 15.75
CA PRO A 172 7.11 17.37 16.54
C PRO A 172 7.37 16.91 17.98
N ASP A 173 6.55 15.99 18.50
CA ASP A 173 6.70 15.47 19.87
C ASP A 173 7.45 14.12 19.89
N ASP A 174 7.32 13.33 18.82
CA ASP A 174 7.91 12.01 18.74
C ASP A 174 8.28 11.63 17.30
N CYS A 175 9.55 11.82 16.92
CA CYS A 175 10.03 11.48 15.58
C CYS A 175 10.02 9.98 15.26
N THR A 176 9.62 9.08 16.19
CA THR A 176 9.25 7.71 15.81
C THR A 176 7.91 7.66 15.07
N TYR A 177 7.22 8.80 14.94
CA TYR A 177 6.06 9.01 14.10
C TYR A 177 6.31 10.15 13.10
N TYR A 178 5.50 10.16 12.05
CA TYR A 178 5.47 11.21 11.03
C TYR A 178 4.03 11.55 10.66
N LEU A 179 3.83 12.79 10.23
CA LEU A 179 2.55 13.30 9.76
C LEU A 179 2.56 13.26 8.23
N GLN A 180 1.56 12.63 7.63
CA GLN A 180 1.39 12.58 6.18
C GLN A 180 0.05 13.18 5.78
N CYS A 181 0.06 14.08 4.81
CA CYS A 181 -1.17 14.65 4.28
C CYS A 181 -1.92 13.64 3.42
N VAL A 182 -3.15 13.32 3.82
CA VAL A 182 -4.07 12.45 3.08
C VAL A 182 -5.43 13.13 3.03
N ASN A 183 -5.95 13.37 1.83
CA ASN A 183 -7.18 14.12 1.57
C ASN A 183 -7.23 15.48 2.30
N GLY A 184 -6.11 16.21 2.29
CA GLY A 184 -5.99 17.54 2.92
C GLY A 184 -5.91 17.53 4.46
N SER A 185 -5.88 16.36 5.10
CA SER A 185 -5.74 16.19 6.56
C SER A 185 -4.43 15.50 6.92
N GLU A 186 -3.77 15.94 7.99
CA GLU A 186 -2.54 15.31 8.47
C GLU A 186 -2.84 14.04 9.27
N MET A 187 -2.33 12.92 8.79
CA MET A 187 -2.45 11.61 9.41
C MET A 187 -1.14 11.22 10.09
N LYS A 188 -1.18 10.95 11.40
CA LYS A 188 -0.03 10.44 12.16
C LYS A 188 0.22 8.96 11.85
N ARG A 189 1.45 8.63 11.47
CA ARG A 189 1.88 7.27 11.08
C ARG A 189 3.17 6.91 11.81
N PRO A 190 3.30 5.67 12.32
CA PRO A 190 4.53 5.22 12.96
C PRO A 190 5.61 4.94 11.92
N CYS A 191 6.85 5.27 12.26
CA CYS A 191 8.02 4.74 11.61
C CYS A 191 8.27 3.28 12.01
N PRO A 192 8.96 2.49 11.17
CA PRO A 192 9.46 1.18 11.56
C PRO A 192 10.28 1.20 12.86
N ALA A 193 10.24 0.10 13.62
CA ALA A 193 10.96 0.01 14.88
C ALA A 193 12.47 0.30 14.72
N GLY A 194 13.00 1.18 15.57
CA GLY A 194 14.41 1.60 15.53
C GLY A 194 14.75 2.68 14.50
N THR A 195 13.75 3.23 13.81
CA THR A 195 13.90 4.33 12.85
C THR A 195 13.17 5.58 13.33
N LYS A 196 13.60 6.76 12.87
CA LYS A 196 12.97 8.05 13.12
C LYS A 196 12.72 8.76 11.78
N PHE A 197 11.72 9.62 11.70
CA PHE A 197 11.42 10.35 10.48
C PHE A 197 12.43 11.47 10.22
N ASP A 198 13.09 11.41 9.08
CA ASP A 198 14.10 12.38 8.66
C ASP A 198 13.45 13.42 7.73
N ASN A 199 13.30 14.66 8.21
CA ASN A 199 12.70 15.74 7.43
C ASN A 199 13.49 16.12 6.17
N ALA A 200 14.81 15.92 6.16
CA ALA A 200 15.65 16.23 5.00
C ALA A 200 15.49 15.16 3.90
N LEU A 201 15.22 13.93 4.30
CA LEU A 201 15.05 12.79 3.40
C LEU A 201 13.59 12.51 3.04
N GLY A 202 12.64 12.95 3.86
CA GLY A 202 11.20 12.73 3.68
C GLY A 202 10.73 11.31 4.00
N TYR A 203 11.53 10.51 4.72
CA TYR A 203 11.22 9.14 5.10
C TYR A 203 11.86 8.73 6.44
N CYS A 204 11.44 7.57 6.97
CA CYS A 204 12.00 7.01 8.21
C CYS A 204 13.41 6.45 7.98
N ASN A 205 14.41 7.09 8.60
CA ASN A 205 15.81 6.71 8.52
C ASN A 205 16.28 6.13 9.87
N HIS A 206 17.43 5.48 9.89
CA HIS A 206 18.04 4.97 11.12
C HIS A 206 18.16 6.08 12.17
N ALA A 207 17.69 5.80 13.40
CA ALA A 207 17.56 6.81 14.45
C ALA A 207 18.88 7.55 14.78
N ASN A 208 20.04 6.93 14.52
CA ASN A 208 21.37 7.51 14.76
C ASN A 208 21.76 8.59 13.74
N HIS A 209 21.02 8.72 12.64
CA HIS A 209 21.27 9.66 11.55
C HIS A 209 20.19 10.74 11.43
N VAL A 210 19.21 10.75 12.34
CA VAL A 210 18.09 11.69 12.33
C VAL A 210 18.24 12.64 13.50
N ASP A 211 18.35 13.92 13.18
CA ASP A 211 18.28 14.98 14.19
C ASP A 211 16.81 15.27 14.47
N CYS A 212 16.41 14.87 15.67
CA CYS A 212 15.12 15.04 16.29
C CYS A 212 15.40 15.79 17.60
#